data_AF-A0A653SG43-F1
#
_entry.id   AF-A0A653SG43-F1
#
_cell.length_a   1.000
_cell.length_b   1.000
_cell.length_c   1.000
_cell.angle_alpha   90.00
_cell.angle_beta   90.00
_cell.angle_gamma   90.00
#
_symmetry.space_group_name_H-M   'P 1'
#
loop_
_entity.id
_entity.type
_entity.pdbx_description
1 polymer ?
#
loop_
_entity_poly.entity_id
_entity_poly.type
_entity_poly.pdbx_seq_one_letter_code
_entity_poly.pdbx_strand_id
1 'polypeptide(L)'
;MKPIYLFSLLTILFSCTEKYTGEVSFKSCKIKYDVLDEKVEFKIDRQHMVGNQWRLESAKQELALCLCEKYLQNPNKETKDKILELYNDDFKYYYRQISFKPIDFDSILKNRKEIFDYLILVD
;
A
#
# COMPACT_ATOMS: atom_id res chain seq x y z
N MET A 1 29.01 -35.98 -45.93
CA MET A 1 27.80 -36.54 -45.29
C MET A 1 27.66 -35.94 -43.91
N LYS A 2 26.51 -35.30 -43.69
CA LYS A 2 25.80 -34.92 -42.46
C LYS A 2 26.44 -33.98 -41.41
N PRO A 3 25.64 -33.02 -40.90
CA PRO A 3 26.05 -31.92 -40.03
C PRO A 3 25.75 -32.21 -38.55
N ILE A 4 26.43 -31.56 -37.60
CA ILE A 4 25.97 -31.54 -36.21
C ILE A 4 26.00 -30.11 -35.68
N TYR A 5 24.90 -29.44 -35.97
CA TYR A 5 24.11 -28.53 -35.13
C TYR A 5 24.84 -27.72 -34.04
N LEU A 6 25.00 -26.44 -34.38
CA LEU A 6 24.63 -25.29 -33.54
C LEU A 6 23.58 -25.67 -32.49
N PHE A 7 23.97 -25.72 -31.22
CA PHE A 7 23.02 -25.64 -30.10
C PHE A 7 23.41 -24.47 -29.21
N SER A 8 23.15 -23.28 -29.73
CA SER A 8 22.74 -22.16 -28.90
C SER A 8 21.58 -22.61 -28.04
N LEU A 9 21.80 -22.87 -26.76
CA LEU A 9 20.75 -22.67 -25.77
C LEU A 9 21.32 -21.80 -24.66
N LEU A 10 21.27 -20.51 -24.97
CA LEU A 10 21.29 -19.42 -24.03
C LEU A 10 20.11 -19.63 -23.07
N THR A 11 20.30 -20.41 -22.01
CA THR A 11 19.37 -20.43 -20.87
C THR A 11 19.57 -19.13 -20.11
N ILE A 12 19.12 -18.03 -20.71
CA ILE A 12 18.70 -16.87 -19.93
C ILE A 12 17.58 -17.43 -19.06
N LEU A 13 17.92 -17.76 -17.82
CA LEU A 13 16.96 -17.95 -16.75
C LEU A 13 16.30 -16.58 -16.58
N PHE A 14 15.30 -16.31 -17.42
CA PHE A 14 14.25 -15.36 -17.11
C PHE A 14 13.54 -15.95 -15.90
N SER A 15 14.12 -15.73 -14.72
CA SER A 15 13.37 -15.82 -13.48
C SER A 15 12.41 -14.63 -13.52
N CYS A 16 11.32 -14.80 -14.26
CA CYS A 16 10.12 -14.01 -14.03
C CYS A 16 9.62 -14.45 -12.66
N THR A 17 10.08 -13.78 -11.61
CA THR A 17 9.40 -13.83 -10.33
C THR A 17 7.96 -13.40 -10.60
N GLU A 18 6.99 -14.28 -10.35
CA GLU A 18 5.58 -13.90 -10.42
C GLU A 18 5.38 -12.69 -9.50
N LYS A 19 4.99 -11.56 -10.08
CA LYS A 19 4.63 -10.38 -9.31
C LYS A 19 3.19 -10.55 -8.85
N TYR A 20 3.00 -10.92 -7.60
CA TYR A 20 1.69 -10.89 -6.98
C TYR A 20 1.31 -9.44 -6.69
N THR A 21 0.06 -9.08 -6.97
CA THR A 21 -0.45 -7.72 -6.73
C THR A 21 -1.68 -7.78 -5.84
N GLY A 22 -1.68 -7.01 -4.77
CA GLY A 22 -2.85 -6.73 -3.95
C GLY A 22 -3.58 -5.48 -4.42
N GLU A 23 -4.81 -5.32 -3.96
CA GLU A 23 -5.63 -4.15 -4.24
C GLU A 23 -6.48 -3.79 -3.01
N VAL A 24 -6.51 -2.50 -2.68
CA VAL A 24 -7.53 -1.93 -1.78
C VAL A 24 -8.33 -0.91 -2.58
N SER A 25 -9.65 -0.96 -2.44
CA SER A 25 -10.54 -0.10 -3.23
C SER A 25 -11.77 0.33 -2.45
N PHE A 26 -12.21 1.56 -2.71
CA PHE A 26 -13.50 2.08 -2.27
C PHE A 26 -13.99 3.13 -3.27
N LYS A 27 -15.18 2.90 -3.85
CA LYS A 27 -15.76 3.74 -4.91
C LYS A 27 -14.77 3.97 -6.07
N SER A 28 -14.42 5.24 -6.33
CA SER A 28 -13.52 5.64 -7.41
C SER A 28 -12.04 5.60 -7.04
N CYS A 29 -11.71 5.28 -5.79
CA CYS A 29 -10.33 5.13 -5.33
C CYS A 29 -9.93 3.66 -5.34
N LYS A 30 -8.84 3.34 -6.02
CA LYS A 30 -8.30 1.99 -6.18
C LYS A 30 -6.78 2.06 -6.15
N ILE A 31 -6.18 1.45 -5.14
CA ILE A 31 -4.73 1.42 -4.95
C ILE A 31 -4.25 -0.02 -5.11
N LYS A 32 -3.28 -0.21 -5.99
CA LYS A 32 -2.59 -1.50 -6.17
C LYS A 32 -1.25 -1.46 -5.46
N TYR A 33 -0.86 -2.60 -4.90
CA TYR A 33 0.44 -2.73 -4.24
C TYR A 33 1.05 -4.10 -4.54
N ASP A 34 2.37 -4.16 -4.53
CA ASP A 34 3.08 -5.42 -4.71
C ASP A 34 2.87 -6.32 -3.48
N VAL A 35 2.70 -7.61 -3.72
CA VAL A 35 2.61 -8.65 -2.70
C VAL A 35 3.79 -9.59 -2.91
N LEU A 36 4.53 -9.82 -1.83
CA LEU A 36 5.62 -10.78 -1.81
C LEU A 36 5.05 -12.18 -1.65
N ASP A 37 5.65 -13.14 -2.35
CA ASP A 37 5.39 -14.55 -2.07
C ASP A 37 5.87 -14.92 -0.66
N GLU A 38 5.34 -16.03 -0.13
CA GLU A 38 5.61 -16.48 1.24
C GLU A 38 7.11 -16.70 1.52
N LYS A 39 7.88 -17.20 0.54
CA LYS A 39 9.31 -17.45 0.71
C LYS A 39 10.09 -16.15 0.79
N VAL A 40 9.70 -15.13 0.02
CA VAL A 40 10.30 -13.80 0.07
C VAL A 40 9.91 -13.12 1.37
N GLU A 41 8.62 -13.12 1.74
CA GLU A 41 8.12 -12.57 3.00
C GLU A 41 8.87 -13.15 4.22
N PHE A 42 9.06 -14.47 4.28
CA PHE A 42 9.81 -15.11 5.37
C PHE A 42 11.30 -14.70 5.43
N LYS A 43 11.91 -14.36 4.28
CA LYS A 43 13.31 -13.89 4.26
C LYS A 43 13.41 -12.46 4.75
N ILE A 44 12.49 -11.59 4.34
CA ILE A 44 12.55 -10.16 4.65
C ILE A 44 12.09 -9.82 6.07
N ASP A 45 11.19 -10.61 6.67
CA ASP A 45 10.77 -10.46 8.07
C ASP A 45 11.98 -10.58 9.02
N ARG A 46 12.88 -11.52 8.72
CA ARG A 46 14.15 -11.69 9.46
C ARG A 46 15.16 -10.56 9.24
N GLN A 47 14.94 -9.71 8.25
CA GLN A 47 15.82 -8.60 7.89
C GLN A 47 15.23 -7.23 8.25
N HIS A 48 14.08 -7.19 8.94
CA HIS A 48 13.36 -5.97 9.29
C HIS A 48 13.05 -5.07 8.07
N MET A 49 12.86 -5.68 6.90
CA MET A 49 12.49 -4.96 5.68
C MET A 49 10.96 -4.84 5.56
N VAL A 50 10.50 -3.96 4.66
CA VAL A 50 9.07 -3.75 4.40
C VAL A 50 8.40 -5.06 3.98
N GLY A 51 7.49 -5.58 4.81
CA GLY A 51 6.68 -6.78 4.59
C GLY A 51 5.32 -6.53 3.97
N ASN A 52 4.58 -7.60 3.67
CA ASN A 52 3.25 -7.53 3.08
C ASN A 52 2.26 -6.74 3.95
N GLN A 53 2.33 -6.87 5.27
CA GLN A 53 1.50 -6.10 6.19
C GLN A 53 1.77 -4.58 6.06
N TRP A 54 3.04 -4.18 6.02
CA TRP A 54 3.40 -2.78 5.84
C TRP A 54 2.94 -2.27 4.47
N ARG A 55 3.11 -3.05 3.39
CA ARG A 55 2.60 -2.67 2.05
C ARG A 55 1.09 -2.48 2.03
N LEU A 56 0.33 -3.38 2.66
CA LEU A 56 -1.12 -3.27 2.79
C LEU A 56 -1.51 -1.99 3.54
N GLU A 57 -0.87 -1.70 4.66
CA GLU A 57 -1.16 -0.48 5.43
C GLU A 57 -0.80 0.77 4.63
N SER A 58 0.30 0.78 3.89
CA SER A 58 0.68 1.88 2.99
C SER A 58 -0.37 2.10 1.90
N ALA A 59 -0.91 1.02 1.32
CA ALA A 59 -1.98 1.10 0.34
C ALA A 59 -3.29 1.64 0.94
N LYS A 60 -3.61 1.31 2.20
CA LYS A 60 -4.76 1.87 2.93
C LYS A 60 -4.58 3.37 3.23
N GLN A 61 -3.36 3.80 3.55
CA GLN A 61 -3.01 5.21 3.75
C GLN A 61 -3.22 6.01 2.44
N GLU A 62 -2.72 5.49 1.31
CA GLU A 62 -2.93 6.08 -0.01
C GLU A 62 -4.42 6.09 -0.42
N LEU A 63 -5.16 5.03 -0.07
CA LEU A 63 -6.61 4.99 -0.26
C LEU A 63 -7.31 6.12 0.51
N ALA A 64 -6.92 6.36 1.76
CA ALA A 64 -7.46 7.46 2.57
C ALA A 64 -7.19 8.83 1.94
N LEU A 65 -5.98 9.07 1.45
CA LEU A 65 -5.64 10.31 0.72
C LEU A 65 -6.54 10.51 -0.49
N CYS A 66 -6.68 9.48 -1.34
CA CYS A 66 -7.55 9.55 -2.50
C CYS A 66 -9.00 9.88 -2.10
N LEU A 67 -9.52 9.24 -1.05
CA LEU A 67 -10.87 9.48 -0.55
C LEU A 67 -11.05 10.90 -0.02
N CYS A 68 -10.06 11.48 0.66
CA CYS A 68 -10.10 12.87 1.08
C CYS A 68 -10.20 13.82 -0.13
N GLU A 69 -9.42 13.60 -1.19
CA GLU A 69 -9.49 14.41 -2.41
C GLU A 69 -10.86 14.28 -3.10
N LYS A 70 -11.42 13.07 -3.16
CA LYS A 70 -12.77 12.85 -3.70
C LYS A 70 -13.85 13.50 -2.85
N TYR A 71 -13.70 13.48 -1.52
CA TYR A 71 -14.63 14.15 -0.62
C TYR A 71 -14.61 15.66 -0.79
N LEU A 72 -13.44 16.28 -0.95
CA LEU A 72 -13.32 17.72 -1.20
C LEU A 72 -14.01 18.16 -2.50
N GLN A 73 -14.03 17.28 -3.51
CA GLN A 73 -14.73 17.53 -4.78
C GLN A 73 -16.24 17.31 -4.66
N ASN A 74 -16.66 16.25 -3.97
CA ASN A 74 -18.07 15.90 -3.79
C ASN A 74 -18.32 15.29 -2.41
N PRO A 75 -18.64 16.13 -1.40
CA PRO A 75 -18.86 15.69 -0.04
C PRO A 75 -20.01 14.68 0.04
N ASN A 76 -19.73 13.50 0.60
CA ASN A 76 -20.76 12.49 0.84
C ASN A 76 -20.49 11.70 2.11
N LYS A 77 -21.58 11.31 2.79
CA LYS A 77 -21.51 10.63 4.10
C LYS A 77 -20.67 9.35 4.04
N GLU A 78 -20.89 8.51 3.04
CA GLU A 78 -20.24 7.21 2.92
C GLU A 78 -18.71 7.32 2.76
N THR A 79 -18.22 8.31 1.98
CA THR A 79 -16.78 8.59 1.88
C THR A 79 -16.23 9.15 3.19
N LYS A 80 -16.97 10.02 3.89
CA LYS A 80 -16.58 10.52 5.22
C LYS A 80 -16.44 9.37 6.22
N ASP A 81 -17.43 8.49 6.27
CA ASP A 81 -17.45 7.34 7.18
C ASP A 81 -16.24 6.43 6.88
N LYS A 82 -15.91 6.19 5.60
CA LYS A 82 -14.74 5.39 5.23
C LYS A 82 -13.40 6.06 5.58
N ILE A 83 -13.28 7.38 5.42
CA ILE A 83 -12.09 8.13 5.86
C ILE A 83 -11.92 8.01 7.38
N LEU A 84 -13.01 8.13 8.14
CA LEU A 84 -12.99 7.98 9.59
C LEU A 84 -12.65 6.55 10.02
N GLU A 85 -13.12 5.53 9.30
CA GLU A 85 -12.73 4.14 9.53
C GLU A 85 -11.21 3.98 9.34
N LEU A 86 -10.66 4.44 8.20
CA LEU A 86 -9.22 4.38 7.92
C LEU A 86 -8.38 5.22 8.88
N TYR A 87 -8.94 6.32 9.40
CA TYR A 87 -8.30 7.16 10.42
C TYR A 87 -8.27 6.50 11.81
N ASN A 88 -9.23 5.64 12.12
CA ASN A 88 -9.28 4.94 13.40
C ASN A 88 -8.75 3.50 13.31
N ASP A 89 -8.26 3.07 12.13
CA ASP A 89 -7.69 1.74 11.93
C ASP A 89 -6.40 1.57 12.76
N ASP A 90 -6.25 0.39 13.34
CA ASP A 90 -5.12 0.02 14.22
C ASP A 90 -3.97 -0.54 13.39
N PHE A 91 -3.17 0.37 12.82
CA PHE A 91 -2.04 0.04 11.97
C PHE A 91 -0.80 -0.38 12.77
N LYS A 92 -0.17 -1.47 12.36
CA LYS A 92 1.05 -2.01 12.99
C LYS A 92 2.30 -1.20 12.66
N TYR A 93 2.37 -0.54 11.50
CA TYR A 93 3.56 0.21 11.07
C TYR A 93 3.33 1.71 11.06
N TYR A 94 2.07 2.15 11.01
CA TYR A 94 1.67 3.56 11.03
C TYR A 94 0.89 3.88 12.30
N TYR A 95 1.47 3.58 13.47
CA TYR A 95 0.88 3.90 14.75
C TYR A 95 0.64 5.41 14.85
N ARG A 96 -0.64 5.79 14.94
CA ARG A 96 -0.97 7.13 15.39
C ARG A 96 -0.72 7.17 16.90
N GLN A 97 0.26 7.96 17.34
CA GLN A 97 0.28 8.39 18.73
C GLN A 97 -1.02 9.15 18.93
N ILE A 98 -2.01 8.51 19.57
CA ILE A 98 -3.29 9.11 19.88
C ILE A 98 -2.99 10.18 20.93
N SER A 99 -2.56 11.37 20.51
CA SER A 99 -2.37 12.52 21.37
C SER A 99 -3.75 13.08 21.72
N PHE A 100 -4.47 12.36 22.58
CA PHE A 100 -5.54 12.76 23.51
C PHE A 100 -6.57 13.84 23.12
N LYS A 101 -6.80 14.13 21.83
CA LYS A 101 -7.94 14.92 21.41
C LYS A 101 -8.61 14.27 20.19
N PRO A 102 -9.94 14.09 20.20
CA PRO A 102 -10.65 13.73 18.99
C PRO A 102 -10.37 14.83 17.96
N ILE A 103 -9.63 14.48 16.91
CA ILE A 103 -9.42 15.35 15.77
C ILE A 103 -10.75 15.41 15.04
N ASP A 104 -11.33 16.61 14.91
CA ASP A 104 -12.53 16.78 14.11
C ASP A 104 -12.26 16.39 12.65
N PHE A 105 -13.31 15.98 11.94
CA PHE A 105 -13.16 15.51 10.57
C PHE A 105 -12.56 16.58 9.63
N ASP A 106 -12.83 17.86 9.90
CA ASP A 106 -12.32 18.96 9.08
C ASP A 106 -10.80 19.11 9.23
N SER A 107 -10.27 18.87 10.44
CA SER A 107 -8.84 18.83 10.74
C SER A 107 -8.17 17.62 10.09
N ILE A 108 -8.85 16.47 10.02
CA ILE A 108 -8.37 15.31 9.24
C ILE A 108 -8.24 15.70 7.76
N LEU A 109 -9.26 16.34 7.18
CA LEU A 109 -9.21 16.77 5.77
C LEU A 109 -8.15 17.85 5.51
N LYS A 110 -8.01 18.82 6.41
CA LYS A 110 -7.04 19.91 6.31
C LYS A 110 -5.61 19.40 6.35
N ASN A 111 -5.32 18.46 7.23
CA ASN A 111 -3.98 17.89 7.45
C ASN A 111 -3.80 16.52 6.79
N ARG A 112 -4.68 16.12 5.85
CA ARG A 112 -4.75 14.78 5.26
C ARG A 112 -3.41 14.24 4.76
N LYS A 113 -2.55 15.09 4.20
CA LYS A 113 -1.21 14.71 3.73
C LYS A 113 -0.32 14.32 4.91
N GLU A 114 -0.24 15.13 5.94
CA GLU A 114 0.54 14.79 7.14
C GLU A 114 0.01 13.53 7.85
N ILE A 115 -1.30 13.31 7.80
CA ILE A 115 -1.96 12.18 8.48
C ILE A 115 -1.81 10.85 7.71
N PHE A 116 -1.93 10.90 6.38
CA PHE A 116 -2.04 9.69 5.55
C PHE A 116 -0.91 9.55 4.51
N ASP A 117 0.00 10.51 4.37
CA ASP A 117 1.18 10.34 3.51
C ASP A 117 2.22 9.49 4.23
N TYR A 118 2.26 8.23 3.83
CA TYR A 118 3.14 7.23 4.42
C TYR A 118 4.61 7.42 4.04
N LEU A 119 4.90 8.18 2.98
CA LEU A 119 6.27 8.46 2.53
C LEU A 119 7.00 9.44 3.45
N ILE A 120 6.27 10.21 4.26
CA ILE A 120 6.85 11.15 5.24
C ILE A 120 7.61 10.39 6.35
N LEU A 121 7.32 9.11 6.59
CA LEU A 121 7.98 8.30 7.62
C LEU A 121 9.18 7.49 7.13
N VAL A 122 9.53 7.58 5.83
CA VAL A 122 10.63 6.85 5.20
C VAL A 122 11.76 7.84 4.86
N ASP A 123 12.50 8.27 5.87
CA ASP A 123 13.75 9.05 5.76
C ASP A 123 14.90 8.28 6.42
#